data_AF-A0ABD3N945-F1
#
_entry.id   AF-A0ABD3N945-F1
#
_cell.length_a   1.000
_cell.length_b   1.000
_cell.length_c   1.000
_cell.angle_alpha   90.00
_cell.angle_beta   90.00
_cell.angle_gamma   90.00
#
_symmetry.space_group_name_H-M   'P 1'
#
loop_
_entity.id
_entity.type
_entity.pdbx_description
1 polymer ?
#
loop_
_entity_poly.entity_id
_entity_poly.type
_entity_poly.pdbx_seq_one_letter_code
_entity_poly.pdbx_strand_id
1 'polypeptide(L)'
;MVVSFLPPHGSFFAAHRTPSCIMAAPTKGPKGKEIGKKTSHKVAAKSPAKKTSFSPFFLTSIPGIIIAIAAAVWTRGGGKDAIVIPNQSDVSPSQISSRKLLNPSPGSWTDGYYTTEAVPGQPNPSTHAILYPNGGGGEPESVSFSNDEEFLALGRLYNDLGQIVQSPMHFLNGTALYRGPVKPGTHFQWPAVRVGYKRPIPGLFGGDGKQIELETLTEPSTSDPRVFYVHNFLSVAEADEFIRFSTAEENPYKMAPSTGGTHKAWNQGGADARLTTRTSENAFDITTPNSFDVKRRAFQLLRMGDYMENLADGIQILRYQLGQAYVAHHDYFSVNQSDDHLWDPSVGGSNRFATIFLYLSDVEVGGETSFPKSERLTAEKSEELVKRLGEAPPLEKQKEFIKDAGLSEGSWEEKLTLACYAKFAVPPRRGDAILFYSQRPDGRLDVTSLHGACPVLKGTKWGANLWVWNACRYSQCKVDPLNPASELPETMKAPFPGGV
;
A
#
# COMPACT_ATOMS: atom_id res chain seq x y z
N MET A 1 -28.64 35.20 60.78
CA MET A 1 -27.31 35.73 61.13
C MET A 1 -26.32 35.20 60.13
N VAL A 2 -25.86 36.09 59.24
CA VAL A 2 -24.67 35.93 58.40
C VAL A 2 -23.45 36.02 59.32
N VAL A 3 -22.32 35.39 58.96
CA VAL A 3 -20.97 36.00 58.98
C VAL A 3 -19.89 34.94 58.69
N SER A 4 -19.12 35.26 57.64
CA SER A 4 -17.81 34.74 57.22
C SER A 4 -16.74 34.83 58.33
N PHE A 5 -15.54 34.26 58.14
CA PHE A 5 -14.22 34.90 58.34
C PHE A 5 -13.10 33.87 58.47
N LEU A 6 -12.01 34.12 57.74
CA LEU A 6 -10.65 33.59 57.90
C LEU A 6 -9.96 34.14 59.19
N PRO A 7 -8.65 33.94 59.40
CA PRO A 7 -7.92 32.85 60.08
C PRO A 7 -7.32 33.35 61.44
N PRO A 8 -6.35 32.64 62.07
CA PRO A 8 -5.07 33.34 62.28
C PRO A 8 -3.78 32.47 62.22
N HIS A 9 -2.69 33.20 62.02
CA HIS A 9 -1.27 32.83 62.08
C HIS A 9 -0.79 32.35 63.46
N GLY A 10 0.30 31.56 63.50
CA GLY A 10 1.08 31.31 64.72
C GLY A 10 2.17 30.24 64.59
N SER A 11 3.38 30.69 64.24
CA SER A 11 4.62 29.96 63.93
C SER A 11 5.23 29.12 65.06
N PHE A 12 5.94 28.02 64.73
CA PHE A 12 7.25 27.64 65.33
C PHE A 12 8.09 26.75 64.38
N PHE A 13 9.41 26.83 64.58
CA PHE A 13 10.56 26.59 63.69
C PHE A 13 10.99 25.12 63.41
N ALA A 14 11.58 24.88 62.21
CA ALA A 14 12.96 24.36 61.94
C ALA A 14 13.10 23.97 60.44
N ALA A 15 13.83 24.73 59.59
CA ALA A 15 15.26 24.55 59.19
C ALA A 15 15.55 23.15 58.57
N HIS A 16 15.97 22.96 57.30
CA HIS A 16 17.01 23.59 56.46
C HIS A 16 16.61 23.56 54.96
N ARG A 17 16.62 24.69 54.22
CA ARG A 17 17.70 25.28 53.38
C ARG A 17 18.19 24.45 52.16
N THR A 18 17.60 24.81 51.01
CA THR A 18 18.13 24.91 49.62
C THR A 18 19.30 25.93 49.52
N PRO A 19 19.99 26.21 48.38
CA PRO A 19 19.48 26.71 47.06
C PRO A 19 20.15 26.08 45.80
N SER A 20 19.44 25.88 44.68
CA SER A 20 19.08 26.81 43.57
C SER A 20 20.25 27.38 42.76
N CYS A 21 20.20 27.24 41.43
CA CYS A 21 20.54 28.34 40.50
C CYS A 21 20.00 28.11 39.08
N ILE A 22 19.90 29.22 38.35
CA ILE A 22 18.95 29.58 37.29
C ILE A 22 19.74 30.17 36.09
N MET A 23 19.16 30.06 34.88
CA MET A 23 19.37 30.85 33.63
C MET A 23 20.66 30.68 32.79
N ALA A 24 20.49 30.47 31.47
CA ALA A 24 20.55 31.53 30.44
C ALA A 24 20.73 30.95 29.00
N ALA A 25 20.15 31.63 28.02
CA ALA A 25 20.25 31.38 26.57
C ALA A 25 21.59 31.86 25.96
N PRO A 26 21.94 31.50 24.70
CA PRO A 26 22.95 32.25 23.95
C PRO A 26 22.49 32.82 22.60
N THR A 27 23.10 33.97 22.29
CA THR A 27 22.95 34.87 21.14
C THR A 27 23.97 34.57 20.02
N LYS A 28 23.78 35.20 18.85
CA LYS A 28 24.58 35.05 17.60
C LYS A 28 25.90 35.87 17.57
N GLY A 29 26.95 35.23 17.02
CA GLY A 29 28.03 35.78 16.15
C GLY A 29 29.24 36.49 16.81
N PRO A 30 30.39 36.72 16.11
CA PRO A 30 30.79 36.37 14.73
C PRO A 30 32.21 35.73 14.57
N LYS A 31 32.60 35.58 13.29
CA LYS A 31 33.79 34.96 12.64
C LYS A 31 35.20 35.23 13.24
N GLY A 32 36.09 34.23 13.11
CA GLY A 32 37.56 34.37 13.14
C GLY A 32 38.27 33.12 12.55
N LYS A 33 39.19 33.33 11.60
CA LYS A 33 40.05 32.34 10.93
C LYS A 33 41.34 32.09 11.73
N GLU A 34 41.88 30.86 11.68
CA GLU A 34 43.32 30.50 11.55
C GLU A 34 43.47 28.96 11.66
N ILE A 35 43.79 28.24 10.57
CA ILE A 35 45.13 27.77 10.12
C ILE A 35 45.96 27.06 11.22
N GLY A 36 46.08 25.73 11.09
CA GLY A 36 47.06 24.91 11.82
C GLY A 36 47.23 23.54 11.16
N LYS A 37 48.42 23.31 10.59
CA LYS A 37 48.84 22.16 9.79
C LYS A 37 49.49 21.07 10.67
N LYS A 38 49.33 19.79 10.26
CA LYS A 38 50.17 18.60 10.53
C LYS A 38 50.18 18.14 12.02
N THR A 39 50.20 16.86 12.38
CA THR A 39 51.06 15.76 11.90
C THR A 39 50.43 14.38 12.19
N SER A 40 50.84 13.43 11.36
CA SER A 40 50.74 11.98 11.46
C SER A 40 51.20 11.39 12.80
N HIS A 41 50.50 10.38 13.32
CA HIS A 41 51.12 9.22 13.99
C HIS A 41 50.30 7.94 13.75
N LYS A 42 50.96 6.96 13.10
CA LYS A 42 50.58 5.55 13.09
C LYS A 42 50.82 4.97 14.47
N VAL A 43 49.85 4.28 15.05
CA VAL A 43 50.09 3.22 16.03
C VAL A 43 49.16 2.05 15.70
N ALA A 44 49.77 0.94 15.33
CA ALA A 44 49.13 -0.36 15.27
C ALA A 44 49.20 -1.02 16.66
N ALA A 45 48.12 -1.67 17.10
CA ALA A 45 48.19 -2.93 17.86
C ALA A 45 46.81 -3.47 18.23
N LYS A 46 46.60 -4.72 17.81
CA LYS A 46 46.03 -5.85 18.56
C LYS A 46 44.53 -5.88 18.90
N SER A 47 43.85 -6.74 18.13
CA SER A 47 42.66 -7.51 18.51
C SER A 47 42.90 -8.36 19.77
N PRO A 48 41.84 -8.64 20.54
CA PRO A 48 41.68 -9.94 21.18
C PRO A 48 40.38 -10.62 20.75
N ALA A 49 40.54 -11.90 20.39
CA ALA A 49 39.47 -12.87 20.19
C ALA A 49 38.68 -13.11 21.49
N LYS A 50 37.36 -13.22 21.38
CA LYS A 50 36.50 -13.79 22.42
C LYS A 50 35.94 -15.13 21.95
N LYS A 51 36.27 -16.17 22.72
CA LYS A 51 35.69 -17.50 22.70
C LYS A 51 34.25 -17.43 23.22
N THR A 52 33.31 -18.12 22.58
CA THR A 52 32.01 -18.47 23.14
C THR A 52 31.85 -19.99 23.13
N SER A 53 31.67 -20.56 24.32
CA SER A 53 31.42 -21.98 24.55
C SER A 53 29.94 -22.30 24.36
N PHE A 54 29.63 -23.31 23.56
CA PHE A 54 28.32 -23.94 23.46
C PHE A 54 28.09 -24.90 24.63
N SER A 55 26.87 -24.91 25.17
CA SER A 55 26.32 -25.95 26.04
C SER A 55 25.03 -26.49 25.42
N PRO A 56 24.84 -27.82 25.28
CA PRO A 56 23.62 -28.37 24.71
C PRO A 56 22.58 -28.64 25.80
N PHE A 57 21.33 -28.25 25.53
CA PHE A 57 20.17 -28.65 26.34
C PHE A 57 19.70 -30.06 25.92
N PHE A 58 19.47 -30.89 26.94
CA PHE A 58 19.01 -32.27 26.86
C PHE A 58 17.53 -32.39 26.43
N LEU A 59 17.25 -33.34 25.54
CA LEU A 59 15.92 -33.93 25.36
C LEU A 59 15.61 -34.90 26.49
N THR A 60 14.40 -34.83 27.03
CA THR A 60 13.75 -35.94 27.74
C THR A 60 12.33 -36.15 27.21
N SER A 61 11.90 -37.39 27.31
CA SER A 61 10.89 -38.06 26.50
C SER A 61 9.71 -38.55 27.35
N ILE A 62 8.48 -38.37 26.82
CA ILE A 62 7.30 -39.31 26.83
C ILE A 62 6.56 -39.50 28.21
N PRO A 63 5.29 -40.00 28.34
CA PRO A 63 4.10 -40.21 27.46
C PRO A 63 2.71 -39.73 28.03
N GLY A 64 1.65 -39.75 27.19
CA GLY A 64 0.43 -40.53 27.53
C GLY A 64 -0.99 -39.97 27.27
N ILE A 65 -1.85 -40.86 26.70
CA ILE A 65 -3.35 -40.95 26.78
C ILE A 65 -4.14 -40.20 25.67
N ILE A 66 -4.62 -40.80 24.56
CA ILE A 66 -5.68 -41.81 24.20
C ILE A 66 -7.15 -41.27 24.17
N ILE A 67 -7.89 -41.61 23.07
CA ILE A 67 -9.39 -41.71 22.85
C ILE A 67 -10.13 -40.41 22.42
N ALA A 68 -11.10 -40.30 21.49
CA ALA A 68 -11.75 -41.11 20.44
C ALA A 68 -12.55 -40.23 19.44
N ILE A 69 -12.72 -40.76 18.22
CA ILE A 69 -13.91 -40.87 17.33
C ILE A 69 -15.13 -39.95 17.57
N ALA A 70 -15.59 -39.29 16.49
CA ALA A 70 -17.02 -39.24 16.11
C ALA A 70 -17.21 -38.95 14.61
N ALA A 71 -17.58 -39.99 13.86
CA ALA A 71 -18.26 -39.86 12.58
C ALA A 71 -19.77 -39.77 12.85
N ALA A 72 -20.45 -38.78 12.26
CA ALA A 72 -21.90 -38.67 12.28
C ALA A 72 -22.43 -38.75 10.85
N VAL A 73 -22.95 -39.94 10.52
CA VAL A 73 -23.83 -40.20 9.38
C VAL A 73 -25.23 -39.74 9.76
N TRP A 74 -25.88 -38.96 8.90
CA TRP A 74 -27.34 -38.82 8.95
C TRP A 74 -27.95 -38.96 7.55
N THR A 75 -28.98 -39.79 7.46
CA THR A 75 -29.69 -40.18 6.24
C THR A 75 -31.05 -39.50 6.12
N ARG A 76 -31.35 -39.05 4.89
CA ARG A 76 -32.65 -38.97 4.18
C ARG A 76 -33.80 -38.12 4.73
N GLY A 77 -34.20 -37.16 3.91
CA GLY A 77 -35.57 -36.67 3.74
C GLY A 77 -35.71 -35.94 2.40
N GLY A 78 -36.46 -36.50 1.45
CA GLY A 78 -36.67 -35.93 0.12
C GLY A 78 -37.83 -34.93 0.08
N GLY A 79 -37.73 -33.95 -0.82
CA GLY A 79 -38.78 -32.99 -1.16
C GLY A 79 -38.28 -32.08 -2.28
N LYS A 80 -39.00 -32.08 -3.41
CA LYS A 80 -38.65 -31.45 -4.68
C LYS A 80 -38.82 -29.93 -4.62
N ASP A 81 -37.77 -29.21 -5.02
CA ASP A 81 -37.79 -28.04 -5.92
C ASP A 81 -36.35 -27.49 -5.99
N ALA A 82 -35.51 -28.18 -6.76
CA ALA A 82 -34.16 -27.75 -7.03
C ALA A 82 -34.17 -26.78 -8.22
N ILE A 83 -33.78 -25.53 -7.94
CA ILE A 83 -33.40 -24.52 -8.91
C ILE A 83 -32.35 -25.15 -9.85
N VAL A 84 -32.65 -25.18 -11.15
CA VAL A 84 -31.75 -25.64 -12.19
C VAL A 84 -30.63 -24.61 -12.34
N ILE A 85 -29.51 -24.86 -11.67
CA ILE A 85 -28.23 -24.21 -11.99
C ILE A 85 -27.72 -24.88 -13.27
N PRO A 86 -27.40 -24.13 -14.35
CA PRO A 86 -26.82 -24.74 -15.53
C PRO A 86 -25.47 -25.37 -15.16
N ASN A 87 -25.30 -26.63 -15.54
CA ASN A 87 -24.05 -27.36 -15.41
C ASN A 87 -22.91 -26.56 -16.08
N GLN A 88 -22.05 -25.94 -15.27
CA GLN A 88 -20.66 -25.68 -15.67
C GLN A 88 -19.91 -27.01 -15.61
N SER A 89 -20.08 -27.80 -16.66
CA SER A 89 -19.19 -28.90 -16.98
C SER A 89 -19.01 -28.91 -18.48
N ASP A 90 -18.06 -28.11 -18.94
CA ASP A 90 -17.15 -28.48 -20.04
C ASP A 90 -16.01 -27.45 -20.18
N VAL A 91 -15.32 -27.20 -19.07
CA VAL A 91 -13.87 -27.00 -19.12
C VAL A 91 -13.27 -27.89 -18.04
N SER A 92 -12.94 -29.12 -18.43
CA SER A 92 -12.13 -30.02 -17.61
C SER A 92 -10.77 -29.36 -17.33
N PRO A 93 -10.25 -29.35 -16.09
CA PRO A 93 -8.89 -28.90 -15.80
C PRO A 93 -7.79 -29.77 -16.44
N SER A 94 -8.15 -30.80 -17.22
CA SER A 94 -7.25 -31.82 -17.72
C SER A 94 -6.70 -31.58 -19.13
N GLN A 95 -6.62 -30.34 -19.63
CA GLN A 95 -5.88 -30.04 -20.85
C GLN A 95 -4.51 -29.44 -20.55
N ILE A 96 -3.55 -30.36 -20.43
CA ILE A 96 -2.10 -30.24 -20.70
C ILE A 96 -1.36 -29.20 -19.85
N SER A 97 -1.04 -29.56 -18.59
CA SER A 97 0.14 -29.02 -17.90
C SER A 97 1.13 -30.16 -17.73
N SER A 98 2.33 -30.02 -18.31
CA SER A 98 3.47 -30.90 -18.05
C SER A 98 4.08 -30.67 -16.66
N ARG A 99 3.33 -30.07 -15.72
CA ARG A 99 3.83 -29.64 -14.43
C ARG A 99 2.84 -29.78 -13.27
N LYS A 100 3.34 -30.08 -12.07
CA LYS A 100 2.57 -30.12 -10.81
C LYS A 100 2.75 -28.81 -10.05
N LEU A 101 1.67 -28.15 -9.67
CA LEU A 101 1.69 -26.99 -8.77
C LEU A 101 2.13 -27.44 -7.37
N LEU A 102 3.17 -26.82 -6.83
CA LEU A 102 3.58 -26.95 -5.44
C LEU A 102 2.91 -25.86 -4.61
N ASN A 103 2.55 -26.23 -3.38
CA ASN A 103 2.05 -25.24 -2.44
C ASN A 103 3.18 -24.32 -1.99
N PRO A 104 2.91 -23.02 -1.92
CA PRO A 104 3.87 -22.05 -1.41
C PRO A 104 4.27 -22.38 0.04
N SER A 105 5.54 -22.13 0.41
CA SER A 105 5.94 -22.14 1.83
C SER A 105 5.56 -20.80 2.46
N PRO A 106 4.75 -20.77 3.55
CA PRO A 106 4.37 -19.53 4.23
C PRO A 106 5.60 -18.73 4.70
N GLY A 107 5.60 -17.41 4.47
CA GLY A 107 6.73 -16.53 4.85
C GLY A 107 8.03 -16.79 4.09
N SER A 108 7.95 -17.44 2.92
CA SER A 108 9.08 -17.57 1.99
C SER A 108 8.85 -16.68 0.77
N TRP A 109 9.87 -16.49 -0.06
CA TRP A 109 9.71 -15.82 -1.36
C TRP A 109 8.72 -16.54 -2.29
N THR A 110 8.37 -17.80 -1.99
CA THR A 110 7.33 -18.57 -2.69
C THR A 110 5.95 -18.40 -2.08
N ASP A 111 5.75 -17.63 -1.00
CA ASP A 111 4.43 -17.39 -0.40
C ASP A 111 3.45 -16.78 -1.42
N GLY A 112 2.32 -17.46 -1.66
CA GLY A 112 1.34 -17.09 -2.71
C GLY A 112 1.74 -17.41 -4.16
N TYR A 113 2.85 -18.10 -4.40
CA TYR A 113 3.27 -18.59 -5.71
C TYR A 113 3.04 -20.10 -5.82
N TYR A 114 2.52 -20.56 -6.95
CA TYR A 114 2.65 -21.96 -7.30
C TYR A 114 3.99 -22.14 -7.99
N THR A 115 4.98 -22.68 -7.30
CA THR A 115 6.16 -23.22 -7.98
C THR A 115 5.72 -24.51 -8.70
N THR A 116 6.42 -24.91 -9.75
CA THR A 116 5.98 -26.09 -10.48
C THR A 116 7.12 -27.07 -10.73
N GLU A 117 6.84 -28.35 -10.54
CA GLU A 117 7.75 -29.44 -10.86
C GLU A 117 7.46 -29.96 -12.26
N ALA A 118 8.51 -30.29 -13.02
CA ALA A 118 8.34 -30.98 -14.29
C ALA A 118 7.67 -32.35 -14.07
N VAL A 119 6.68 -32.67 -14.89
CA VAL A 119 6.12 -34.01 -15.01
C VAL A 119 7.04 -34.79 -15.95
N PRO A 120 7.74 -35.82 -15.45
CA PRO A 120 8.63 -36.62 -16.30
C PRO A 120 7.87 -37.20 -17.51
N GLY A 121 8.37 -36.97 -18.71
CA GLY A 121 7.87 -37.63 -19.94
C GLY A 121 6.89 -36.84 -20.82
N GLN A 122 6.66 -35.54 -20.59
CA GLN A 122 5.84 -34.71 -21.49
C GLN A 122 6.65 -33.62 -22.23
N PRO A 123 6.67 -33.60 -23.58
CA PRO A 123 7.31 -32.52 -24.35
C PRO A 123 6.30 -31.51 -24.93
N ASN A 124 6.51 -30.24 -24.63
CA ASN A 124 6.83 -29.17 -25.61
C ASN A 124 7.17 -27.88 -24.82
N PRO A 125 8.42 -27.39 -24.85
CA PRO A 125 8.76 -26.09 -24.28
C PRO A 125 8.07 -25.00 -25.08
N SER A 126 7.48 -24.01 -24.40
CA SER A 126 7.22 -22.73 -25.05
C SER A 126 8.56 -22.16 -25.46
N THR A 127 8.68 -21.75 -26.72
CA THR A 127 9.93 -21.20 -27.28
C THR A 127 9.75 -19.76 -27.72
N HIS A 128 8.52 -19.24 -27.66
CA HIS A 128 8.16 -17.88 -28.02
C HIS A 128 7.32 -17.25 -26.91
N ALA A 129 7.65 -16.02 -26.54
CA ALA A 129 6.90 -15.22 -25.58
C ALA A 129 6.76 -13.79 -26.09
N ILE A 130 5.71 -13.11 -25.63
CA ILE A 130 5.55 -11.67 -25.82
C ILE A 130 5.95 -11.02 -24.50
N LEU A 131 7.08 -10.32 -24.47
CA LEU A 131 7.56 -9.62 -23.29
C LEU A 131 7.07 -8.18 -23.28
N TYR A 132 6.28 -7.85 -22.26
CA TYR A 132 5.88 -6.49 -21.95
C TYR A 132 6.80 -5.89 -20.90
N PRO A 133 6.99 -4.56 -20.90
CA PRO A 133 7.65 -3.87 -19.80
C PRO A 133 6.91 -4.09 -18.46
N ASN A 134 7.63 -3.92 -17.35
CA ASN A 134 7.02 -3.91 -16.01
C ASN A 134 5.88 -2.88 -15.96
N GLY A 135 4.74 -3.21 -15.34
CA GLY A 135 3.54 -2.37 -15.38
C GLY A 135 2.78 -2.36 -16.72
N GLY A 136 3.21 -3.15 -17.70
CA GLY A 136 2.47 -3.45 -18.93
C GLY A 136 2.37 -2.32 -19.97
N GLY A 137 2.93 -1.14 -19.69
CA GLY A 137 2.95 -0.03 -20.63
C GLY A 137 4.15 -0.09 -21.59
N GLY A 138 3.94 0.28 -22.85
CA GLY A 138 4.97 0.32 -23.89
C GLY A 138 4.84 -0.81 -24.92
N GLU A 139 5.69 -0.77 -25.95
CA GLU A 139 5.67 -1.77 -27.01
C GLU A 139 6.16 -3.13 -26.50
N PRO A 140 5.43 -4.22 -26.79
CA PRO A 140 5.90 -5.56 -26.47
C PRO A 140 7.05 -5.98 -27.39
N GLU A 141 7.89 -6.86 -26.86
CA GLU A 141 8.98 -7.50 -27.58
C GLU A 141 8.66 -8.99 -27.79
N SER A 142 8.68 -9.45 -29.04
CA SER A 142 8.63 -10.89 -29.31
C SER A 142 10.02 -11.47 -29.07
N VAL A 143 10.12 -12.44 -28.16
CA VAL A 143 11.38 -13.13 -27.86
C VAL A 143 11.27 -14.62 -28.14
N SER A 144 12.40 -15.21 -28.51
CA SER A 144 12.55 -16.66 -28.66
C SER A 144 13.73 -17.16 -27.84
N PHE A 145 13.59 -18.37 -27.30
CA PHE A 145 14.61 -19.05 -26.49
C PHE A 145 14.48 -20.56 -26.69
N SER A 146 15.59 -21.26 -26.56
CA SER A 146 15.71 -22.69 -26.85
C SER A 146 15.94 -23.54 -25.59
N ASN A 147 16.31 -22.92 -24.48
CA ASN A 147 16.65 -23.60 -23.22
C ASN A 147 16.41 -22.71 -21.99
N ASP A 148 16.52 -23.29 -20.78
CA ASP A 148 16.31 -22.58 -19.52
C ASP A 148 17.34 -21.45 -19.30
N GLU A 149 18.60 -21.61 -19.76
CA GLU A 149 19.64 -20.59 -19.60
C GLU A 149 19.31 -19.31 -20.41
N GLU A 150 18.92 -19.47 -21.68
CA GLU A 150 18.46 -18.36 -22.52
C GLU A 150 17.20 -17.70 -21.96
N PHE A 151 16.27 -18.47 -21.40
CA PHE A 151 15.08 -17.92 -20.76
C PHE A 151 15.41 -17.12 -19.50
N LEU A 152 16.29 -17.64 -18.64
CA LEU A 152 16.72 -16.95 -17.42
C LEU A 152 17.50 -15.67 -17.75
N ALA A 153 18.22 -15.62 -18.87
CA ALA A 153 18.89 -14.42 -19.37
C ALA A 153 17.91 -13.29 -19.74
N LEU A 154 16.61 -13.57 -19.94
CA LEU A 154 15.58 -12.53 -20.13
C LEU A 154 15.28 -11.75 -18.84
N GLY A 155 15.82 -12.21 -17.70
CA GLY A 155 15.64 -11.61 -16.39
C GLY A 155 14.40 -12.14 -15.66
N ARG A 156 14.02 -11.44 -14.58
CA ARG A 156 12.83 -11.80 -13.81
C ARG A 156 11.58 -11.50 -14.63
N LEU A 157 10.74 -12.52 -14.85
CA LEU A 157 9.49 -12.39 -15.60
C LEU A 157 8.28 -12.77 -14.73
N TYR A 158 7.16 -12.14 -15.00
CA TYR A 158 5.87 -12.37 -14.36
C TYR A 158 4.81 -12.70 -15.40
N ASN A 159 3.86 -13.58 -15.10
CA ASN A 159 2.66 -13.72 -15.93
C ASN A 159 1.62 -12.64 -15.58
N ASP A 160 0.49 -12.67 -16.26
CA ASP A 160 -0.65 -11.78 -16.05
C ASP A 160 -1.33 -11.94 -14.67
N LEU A 161 -1.09 -13.06 -13.99
CA LEU A 161 -1.49 -13.31 -12.59
C LEU A 161 -0.45 -12.80 -11.57
N GLY A 162 0.63 -12.16 -12.04
CA GLY A 162 1.71 -11.63 -11.21
C GLY A 162 2.52 -12.72 -10.52
N GLN A 163 2.54 -13.93 -11.08
CA GLN A 163 3.35 -15.05 -10.63
C GLN A 163 4.69 -15.02 -11.36
N ILE A 164 5.78 -15.30 -10.65
CA ILE A 164 7.11 -15.36 -11.25
C ILE A 164 7.19 -16.59 -12.16
N VAL A 165 7.68 -16.38 -13.39
CA VAL A 165 7.90 -17.43 -14.38
C VAL A 165 9.39 -17.71 -14.47
N GLN A 166 9.81 -18.94 -14.12
CA GLN A 166 11.23 -19.30 -13.97
C GLN A 166 11.77 -20.26 -15.04
N SER A 167 10.97 -20.63 -16.05
CA SER A 167 11.39 -21.57 -17.09
C SER A 167 10.40 -21.56 -18.29
N PRO A 168 10.88 -21.81 -19.53
CA PRO A 168 10.10 -22.01 -20.75
C PRO A 168 8.87 -22.90 -20.62
N MET A 169 8.90 -23.95 -19.79
CA MET A 169 7.71 -24.84 -19.71
C MET A 169 6.65 -24.36 -18.70
N HIS A 170 6.81 -23.18 -18.09
CA HIS A 170 5.88 -22.64 -17.06
C HIS A 170 4.70 -21.88 -17.65
N PHE A 171 4.66 -21.69 -18.97
CA PHE A 171 3.64 -20.91 -19.67
C PHE A 171 3.41 -21.49 -21.06
N LEU A 172 2.33 -21.06 -21.70
CA LEU A 172 1.95 -21.50 -23.04
C LEU A 172 2.65 -20.65 -24.11
N ASN A 173 2.89 -21.23 -25.29
CA ASN A 173 3.55 -20.53 -26.38
C ASN A 173 2.75 -19.28 -26.78
N GLY A 174 3.41 -18.12 -26.86
CA GLY A 174 2.75 -16.84 -27.16
C GLY A 174 2.07 -16.16 -25.96
N THR A 175 2.24 -16.66 -24.73
CA THR A 175 1.73 -15.99 -23.52
C THR A 175 2.43 -14.64 -23.30
N ALA A 176 1.67 -13.65 -22.82
CA ALA A 176 2.21 -12.38 -22.36
C ALA A 176 2.96 -12.56 -21.03
N LEU A 177 4.23 -12.17 -21.03
CA LEU A 177 5.05 -12.09 -19.82
C LEU A 177 5.44 -10.64 -19.58
N TYR A 178 5.60 -10.26 -18.33
CA TYR A 178 5.93 -8.90 -17.90
C TYR A 178 7.30 -8.90 -17.26
N ARG A 179 8.16 -7.99 -17.70
CA ARG A 179 9.47 -7.80 -17.08
C ARG A 179 9.32 -7.38 -15.63
N GLY A 180 10.21 -7.89 -14.78
CA GLY A 180 10.33 -7.46 -13.40
C GLY A 180 11.13 -6.16 -13.25
N PRO A 181 11.24 -5.67 -12.01
CA PRO A 181 12.16 -4.56 -11.70
C PRO A 181 13.61 -4.97 -11.96
N VAL A 182 14.39 -4.04 -12.54
CA VAL A 182 15.80 -4.26 -12.92
C VAL A 182 16.77 -3.37 -12.13
N LYS A 183 16.26 -2.40 -11.35
CA LYS A 183 17.08 -1.49 -10.55
C LYS A 183 16.81 -1.68 -9.06
N PRO A 184 17.84 -1.56 -8.19
CA PRO A 184 17.62 -1.46 -6.75
C PRO A 184 16.61 -0.36 -6.42
N GLY A 185 15.72 -0.62 -5.47
CA GLY A 185 14.67 0.32 -5.08
C GLY A 185 13.51 0.45 -6.08
N THR A 186 13.42 -0.39 -7.12
CA THR A 186 12.23 -0.51 -7.97
C THR A 186 11.49 -1.82 -7.71
N HIS A 187 10.17 -1.84 -7.97
CA HIS A 187 9.30 -2.97 -7.65
C HIS A 187 8.44 -3.40 -8.84
N PHE A 188 7.91 -4.63 -8.77
CA PHE A 188 6.89 -5.09 -9.69
C PHE A 188 5.66 -4.17 -9.63
N GLN A 189 5.11 -3.85 -10.79
CA GLN A 189 3.86 -3.13 -10.92
C GLN A 189 2.90 -3.94 -11.76
N TRP A 190 1.65 -4.03 -11.32
CA TRP A 190 0.62 -4.72 -12.07
C TRP A 190 0.45 -4.12 -13.46
N PRO A 191 0.40 -4.95 -14.51
CA PRO A 191 0.12 -4.47 -15.85
C PRO A 191 -1.34 -4.08 -16.00
N ALA A 192 -1.59 -2.87 -16.44
CA ALA A 192 -2.94 -2.45 -16.86
C ALA A 192 -3.16 -2.95 -18.29
N VAL A 193 -4.00 -3.98 -18.44
CA VAL A 193 -4.15 -4.72 -19.71
C VAL A 193 -5.16 -4.03 -20.62
N ARG A 194 -6.39 -3.88 -20.14
CA ARG A 194 -7.45 -3.08 -20.75
C ARG A 194 -8.43 -2.66 -19.66
N VAL A 195 -9.10 -1.54 -19.83
CA VAL A 195 -10.17 -1.11 -18.91
C VAL A 195 -11.20 -2.24 -18.71
N GLY A 196 -11.56 -2.51 -17.45
CA GLY A 196 -12.48 -3.60 -17.06
C GLY A 196 -11.84 -4.98 -17.00
N TYR A 197 -10.56 -5.14 -17.32
CA TYR A 197 -9.89 -6.44 -17.17
C TYR A 197 -9.76 -6.80 -15.69
N LYS A 198 -10.46 -7.87 -15.30
CA LYS A 198 -10.46 -8.46 -13.96
C LYS A 198 -9.47 -9.62 -13.91
N ARG A 199 -8.63 -9.65 -12.87
CA ARG A 199 -7.72 -10.77 -12.60
C ARG A 199 -7.80 -11.19 -11.13
N PRO A 200 -8.10 -12.46 -10.83
CA PRO A 200 -7.96 -12.96 -9.47
C PRO A 200 -6.47 -12.96 -9.09
N ILE A 201 -6.17 -12.64 -7.84
CA ILE A 201 -4.80 -12.67 -7.31
C ILE A 201 -4.58 -14.03 -6.67
N PRO A 202 -3.74 -14.91 -7.26
CA PRO A 202 -3.56 -16.25 -6.73
C PRO A 202 -3.03 -16.24 -5.29
N GLY A 203 -3.66 -17.05 -4.43
CA GLY A 203 -3.25 -17.24 -3.04
C GLY A 203 -3.52 -16.05 -2.11
N LEU A 204 -4.18 -14.99 -2.59
CA LEU A 204 -4.45 -13.79 -1.79
C LEU A 204 -5.95 -13.61 -1.56
N PHE A 205 -6.32 -13.50 -0.28
CA PHE A 205 -7.70 -13.40 0.16
C PHE A 205 -7.91 -12.15 1.02
N GLY A 206 -9.08 -11.55 0.89
CA GLY A 206 -9.55 -10.43 1.69
C GLY A 206 -9.83 -10.80 3.12
N GLY A 207 -10.13 -9.80 3.95
CA GLY A 207 -10.58 -10.05 5.32
C GLY A 207 -11.89 -10.84 5.40
N ASP A 208 -12.68 -10.89 4.33
CA ASP A 208 -13.91 -11.67 4.23
C ASP A 208 -13.68 -13.12 3.73
N GLY A 209 -12.40 -13.50 3.51
CA GLY A 209 -12.01 -14.81 3.02
C GLY A 209 -12.24 -15.02 1.52
N LYS A 210 -12.76 -14.02 0.78
CA LYS A 210 -12.89 -14.12 -0.68
C LYS A 210 -11.58 -13.79 -1.35
N GLN A 211 -11.38 -14.37 -2.55
CA GLN A 211 -10.20 -14.07 -3.33
C GLN A 211 -10.20 -12.60 -3.76
N ILE A 212 -9.05 -11.94 -3.60
CA ILE A 212 -8.88 -10.57 -4.09
C ILE A 212 -8.82 -10.60 -5.61
N GLU A 213 -9.51 -9.66 -6.24
CA GLU A 213 -9.48 -9.45 -7.69
C GLU A 213 -9.05 -8.02 -7.99
N LEU A 214 -8.10 -7.87 -8.92
CA LEU A 214 -7.71 -6.56 -9.45
C LEU A 214 -8.42 -6.31 -10.77
N GLU A 215 -9.09 -5.16 -10.87
CA GLU A 215 -9.72 -4.69 -12.09
C GLU A 215 -9.02 -3.42 -12.60
N THR A 216 -8.58 -3.42 -13.85
CA THR A 216 -7.95 -2.25 -14.47
C THR A 216 -8.99 -1.15 -14.71
N LEU A 217 -8.78 0.04 -14.13
CA LEU A 217 -9.67 1.20 -14.33
C LEU A 217 -9.14 2.18 -15.36
N THR A 218 -7.83 2.26 -15.52
CA THR A 218 -7.16 3.14 -16.48
C THR A 218 -6.03 2.39 -17.17
N GLU A 219 -5.84 2.68 -18.46
CA GLU A 219 -4.69 2.21 -19.22
C GLU A 219 -3.59 3.28 -19.17
N PRO A 220 -2.37 2.95 -18.75
CA PRO A 220 -1.30 3.92 -18.61
C PRO A 220 -0.95 4.51 -19.96
N SER A 221 -1.04 5.83 -20.02
CA SER A 221 -0.61 6.64 -21.15
C SER A 221 0.26 7.78 -20.62
N THR A 222 0.68 8.69 -21.49
CA THR A 222 1.36 9.91 -21.04
C THR A 222 0.45 10.82 -20.20
N SER A 223 -0.87 10.65 -20.28
CA SER A 223 -1.88 11.41 -19.53
C SER A 223 -2.50 10.65 -18.37
N ASP A 224 -2.52 9.31 -18.39
CA ASP A 224 -3.28 8.50 -17.44
C ASP A 224 -2.38 7.75 -16.44
N PRO A 225 -2.73 7.77 -15.13
CA PRO A 225 -2.07 6.91 -14.15
C PRO A 225 -2.48 5.45 -14.32
N ARG A 226 -1.73 4.53 -13.71
CA ARG A 226 -2.17 3.14 -13.49
C ARG A 226 -3.05 3.11 -12.25
N VAL A 227 -4.35 2.89 -12.44
CA VAL A 227 -5.33 2.75 -11.35
C VAL A 227 -6.05 1.43 -11.48
N PHE A 228 -6.11 0.70 -10.38
CA PHE A 228 -6.83 -0.56 -10.27
C PHE A 228 -7.87 -0.45 -9.18
N TYR A 229 -9.04 -1.05 -9.43
CA TYR A 229 -9.98 -1.38 -8.37
C TYR A 229 -9.53 -2.69 -7.72
N VAL A 230 -9.57 -2.75 -6.40
CA VAL A 230 -9.22 -3.94 -5.62
C VAL A 230 -10.48 -4.44 -4.94
N HIS A 231 -11.08 -5.49 -5.50
CA HIS A 231 -12.29 -6.09 -4.97
C HIS A 231 -11.97 -6.97 -3.77
N ASN A 232 -12.89 -6.99 -2.79
CA ASN A 232 -12.82 -7.86 -1.62
C ASN A 232 -11.54 -7.65 -0.80
N PHE A 233 -11.06 -6.42 -0.65
CA PHE A 233 -9.78 -6.21 0.04
C PHE A 233 -9.91 -6.29 1.56
N LEU A 234 -10.93 -5.65 2.12
CA LEU A 234 -11.26 -5.67 3.54
C LEU A 234 -12.56 -6.44 3.80
N SER A 235 -12.70 -7.01 5.00
CA SER A 235 -14.05 -7.31 5.49
C SER A 235 -14.76 -6.05 5.98
N VAL A 236 -16.09 -6.13 6.07
CA VAL A 236 -16.93 -5.12 6.72
C VAL A 236 -16.46 -4.86 8.17
N ALA A 237 -16.06 -5.91 8.90
CA ALA A 237 -15.60 -5.80 10.29
C ALA A 237 -14.23 -5.13 10.40
N GLU A 238 -13.29 -5.42 9.49
CA GLU A 238 -12.00 -4.72 9.44
C GLU A 238 -12.20 -3.22 9.17
N ALA A 239 -13.13 -2.86 8.28
CA ALA A 239 -13.48 -1.47 8.00
C ALA A 239 -14.11 -0.77 9.21
N ASP A 240 -15.04 -1.41 9.91
CA ASP A 240 -15.64 -0.87 11.14
C ASP A 240 -14.61 -0.69 12.24
N GLU A 241 -13.67 -1.63 12.39
CA GLU A 241 -12.65 -1.55 13.42
C GLU A 241 -11.72 -0.35 13.20
N PHE A 242 -11.36 -0.04 11.95
CA PHE A 242 -10.63 1.20 11.66
C PHE A 242 -11.42 2.45 12.03
N ILE A 243 -12.71 2.50 11.71
CA ILE A 243 -13.58 3.64 12.07
C ILE A 243 -13.67 3.77 13.59
N ARG A 244 -13.96 2.67 14.31
CA ARG A 244 -14.04 2.64 15.78
C ARG A 244 -12.74 3.13 16.41
N PHE A 245 -11.62 2.49 16.06
CA PHE A 245 -10.30 2.80 16.62
C PHE A 245 -9.85 4.23 16.29
N SER A 246 -10.23 4.77 15.14
CA SER A 246 -9.90 6.16 14.79
C SER A 246 -10.46 7.20 15.76
N THR A 247 -11.55 6.90 16.48
CA THR A 247 -12.18 7.81 17.44
C THR A 247 -12.01 7.38 18.90
N ALA A 248 -11.40 6.23 19.13
CA ALA A 248 -11.33 5.62 20.45
C ALA A 248 -10.32 6.34 21.35
N GLU A 249 -10.59 6.35 22.66
CA GLU A 249 -9.72 7.00 23.65
C GLU A 249 -8.37 6.30 23.79
N GLU A 250 -8.33 4.98 23.57
CA GLU A 250 -7.11 4.19 23.55
C GLU A 250 -6.20 4.46 22.35
N ASN A 251 -6.68 5.17 21.32
CA ASN A 251 -5.85 5.52 20.17
C ASN A 251 -5.06 6.82 20.46
N PRO A 252 -3.72 6.75 20.62
CA PRO A 252 -2.90 7.92 20.88
C PRO A 252 -2.86 8.91 19.71
N TYR A 253 -3.23 8.46 18.50
CA TYR A 253 -3.30 9.25 17.27
C TYR A 253 -4.74 9.30 16.74
N LYS A 254 -5.73 9.37 17.65
CA LYS A 254 -7.14 9.47 17.31
C LYS A 254 -7.47 10.73 16.48
N MET A 255 -8.70 10.74 15.98
CA MET A 255 -9.22 11.69 15.02
C MET A 255 -8.98 13.15 15.44
N ALA A 256 -8.32 13.89 14.57
CA ALA A 256 -8.08 15.31 14.70
C ALA A 256 -8.15 16.00 13.32
N PRO A 257 -8.37 17.32 13.24
CA PRO A 257 -8.35 18.02 11.95
C PRO A 257 -7.03 17.82 11.21
N SER A 258 -7.11 17.52 9.91
CA SER A 258 -5.93 17.23 9.10
C SER A 258 -5.01 18.44 8.99
N THR A 259 -3.71 18.20 9.12
CA THR A 259 -2.67 19.22 8.91
C THR A 259 -1.89 18.95 7.63
N GLY A 260 -1.53 20.00 6.91
CA GLY A 260 -0.63 19.96 5.77
C GLY A 260 0.82 19.77 6.18
N GLY A 261 1.57 19.16 5.26
CA GLY A 261 3.03 19.11 5.20
C GLY A 261 3.80 19.64 6.40
N THR A 262 3.97 18.81 7.42
CA THR A 262 5.24 18.75 8.13
C THR A 262 5.56 17.28 8.33
N HIS A 263 6.81 16.88 8.14
CA HIS A 263 7.29 15.51 8.38
C HIS A 263 7.22 15.12 9.87
N LYS A 264 6.50 15.89 10.68
CA LYS A 264 6.21 15.68 12.08
C LYS A 264 4.96 14.80 12.16
N ALA A 265 5.22 13.50 12.14
CA ALA A 265 4.50 12.46 12.88
C ALA A 265 3.05 12.77 13.28
N TRP A 266 2.09 12.08 12.64
CA TRP A 266 0.86 11.62 13.29
C TRP A 266 0.06 12.70 14.07
N ASN A 267 -0.39 13.75 13.36
CA ASN A 267 -1.23 14.84 13.89
C ASN A 267 -0.52 15.86 14.80
N GLN A 268 0.80 15.98 14.70
CA GLN A 268 1.59 16.94 15.50
C GLN A 268 1.81 18.31 14.82
N GLY A 269 1.08 18.61 13.74
CA GLY A 269 1.02 19.97 13.20
C GLY A 269 0.23 20.87 14.16
N GLY A 270 0.79 22.01 14.57
CA GLY A 270 0.05 23.02 15.32
C GLY A 270 -1.16 23.56 14.53
N ALA A 271 -1.96 24.43 15.14
CA ALA A 271 -3.15 25.03 14.50
C ALA A 271 -2.84 25.69 13.14
N ASP A 272 -1.63 26.24 12.98
CA ASP A 272 -1.13 26.90 11.76
C ASP A 272 -0.82 25.94 10.61
N ALA A 273 -0.81 24.63 10.85
CA ALA A 273 -0.60 23.61 9.82
C ALA A 273 -1.91 23.15 9.16
N ARG A 274 -3.08 23.69 9.54
CA ARG A 274 -4.36 23.35 8.89
C ARG A 274 -4.40 23.89 7.46
N LEU A 275 -4.64 23.00 6.49
CA LEU A 275 -4.84 23.41 5.09
C LEU A 275 -6.29 23.83 4.88
N THR A 276 -6.51 24.98 4.25
CA THR A 276 -7.85 25.39 3.80
C THR A 276 -8.41 24.48 2.70
N THR A 277 -7.53 23.75 2.01
CA THR A 277 -7.83 22.91 0.84
C THR A 277 -7.81 21.40 1.14
N ARG A 278 -7.52 21.02 2.39
CA ARG A 278 -7.77 19.68 2.94
C ARG A 278 -8.58 19.86 4.21
N THR A 279 -9.89 19.68 4.09
CA THR A 279 -10.83 20.00 5.17
C THR A 279 -11.25 18.77 5.99
N SER A 280 -10.67 17.61 5.70
CA SER A 280 -10.91 16.36 6.43
C SER A 280 -10.34 16.34 7.85
N GLU A 281 -10.78 15.38 8.64
CA GLU A 281 -10.09 14.93 9.84
C GLU A 281 -9.30 13.66 9.55
N ASN A 282 -8.25 13.38 10.33
CA ASN A 282 -7.47 12.16 10.23
C ASN A 282 -7.13 11.56 11.60
N ALA A 283 -6.97 10.25 11.62
CA ALA A 283 -6.37 9.48 12.69
C ALA A 283 -5.32 8.56 12.08
N PHE A 284 -4.56 7.88 12.92
CA PHE A 284 -3.67 6.83 12.45
C PHE A 284 -3.72 5.59 13.31
N ASP A 285 -3.51 4.45 12.66
CA ASP A 285 -3.38 3.15 13.29
C ASP A 285 -2.02 2.53 12.98
N ILE A 286 -1.20 2.46 14.03
CA ILE A 286 0.15 1.87 13.99
C ILE A 286 0.30 0.66 14.92
N THR A 287 -0.75 0.29 15.65
CA THR A 287 -0.64 -0.63 16.79
C THR A 287 -1.60 -1.81 16.74
N THR A 288 -2.71 -1.72 16.00
CA THR A 288 -3.72 -2.79 16.05
C THR A 288 -3.31 -4.00 15.20
N PRO A 289 -3.71 -5.23 15.59
CA PRO A 289 -3.57 -6.41 14.74
C PRO A 289 -4.18 -6.22 13.35
N ASN A 290 -5.36 -5.59 13.27
CA ASN A 290 -6.04 -5.26 12.02
C ASN A 290 -5.14 -4.44 11.07
N SER A 291 -4.43 -3.42 11.59
CA SER A 291 -3.48 -2.64 10.81
C SER A 291 -2.34 -3.49 10.25
N PHE A 292 -1.77 -4.41 11.04
CA PHE A 292 -0.71 -5.30 10.57
C PHE A 292 -1.20 -6.34 9.55
N ASP A 293 -2.40 -6.88 9.72
CA ASP A 293 -3.01 -7.86 8.80
C ASP A 293 -3.24 -7.23 7.41
N VAL A 294 -3.81 -6.03 7.39
CA VAL A 294 -4.05 -5.25 6.16
C VAL A 294 -2.73 -4.83 5.50
N LYS A 295 -1.73 -4.41 6.28
CA LYS A 295 -0.37 -4.11 5.77
C LYS A 295 0.29 -5.34 5.12
N ARG A 296 0.19 -6.53 5.74
CA ARG A 296 0.69 -7.80 5.16
C ARG A 296 -0.01 -8.13 3.84
N ARG A 297 -1.34 -8.03 3.81
CA ARG A 297 -2.16 -8.27 2.60
C ARG A 297 -1.74 -7.34 1.45
N ALA A 298 -1.46 -6.06 1.74
CA ALA A 298 -1.00 -5.12 0.74
C ALA A 298 0.40 -5.43 0.19
N PHE A 299 1.33 -5.91 1.01
CA PHE A 299 2.66 -6.31 0.54
C PHE A 299 2.59 -7.52 -0.39
N GLN A 300 1.73 -8.49 -0.05
CA GLN A 300 1.43 -9.62 -0.93
C GLN A 300 0.77 -9.18 -2.24
N LEU A 301 -0.19 -8.23 -2.18
CA LEU A 301 -0.82 -7.64 -3.37
C LEU A 301 0.21 -6.96 -4.27
N LEU A 302 1.15 -6.21 -3.70
CA LEU A 302 2.22 -5.50 -4.44
C LEU A 302 3.38 -6.40 -4.87
N ARG A 303 3.35 -7.70 -4.53
CA ARG A 303 4.45 -8.66 -4.78
C ARG A 303 5.79 -8.22 -4.18
N MET A 304 5.75 -7.59 -3.00
CA MET A 304 6.94 -7.09 -2.27
C MET A 304 7.48 -8.09 -1.24
N GLY A 305 6.97 -9.33 -1.22
CA GLY A 305 7.39 -10.37 -0.28
C GLY A 305 6.83 -10.14 1.12
N ASP A 306 7.62 -10.49 2.14
CA ASP A 306 7.22 -10.36 3.54
C ASP A 306 7.03 -8.90 3.94
N TYR A 307 6.10 -8.69 4.87
CA TYR A 307 5.83 -7.38 5.41
C TYR A 307 7.02 -6.82 6.20
N MET A 308 7.37 -5.56 5.92
CA MET A 308 8.38 -4.82 6.64
C MET A 308 7.82 -3.46 7.12
N GLU A 309 7.81 -3.24 8.44
CA GLU A 309 7.25 -2.01 9.05
C GLU A 309 7.94 -0.73 8.56
N ASN A 310 9.22 -0.78 8.22
CA ASN A 310 9.96 0.37 7.70
C ASN A 310 9.67 0.69 6.21
N LEU A 311 8.86 -0.12 5.53
CA LEU A 311 8.41 0.11 4.15
C LEU A 311 6.94 0.51 4.05
N ALA A 312 6.24 0.66 5.17
CA ALA A 312 4.86 1.12 5.20
C ALA A 312 4.74 2.31 6.15
N ASP A 313 3.88 3.25 5.78
CA ASP A 313 3.31 4.13 6.79
C ASP A 313 2.28 3.37 7.63
N GLY A 314 1.90 3.98 8.74
CA GLY A 314 0.73 3.51 9.46
C GLY A 314 -0.51 3.89 8.68
N ILE A 315 -1.59 3.15 8.92
CA ILE A 315 -2.83 3.36 8.19
C ILE A 315 -3.39 4.70 8.62
N GLN A 316 -3.50 5.65 7.68
CA GLN A 316 -4.10 6.96 7.95
C GLN A 316 -5.59 6.87 7.70
N ILE A 317 -6.40 6.87 8.75
CA ILE A 317 -7.86 6.91 8.65
C ILE A 317 -8.29 8.37 8.43
N LEU A 318 -9.26 8.58 7.54
CA LEU A 318 -9.78 9.88 7.13
C LEU A 318 -11.29 9.92 7.32
N ARG A 319 -11.79 11.06 7.79
CA ARG A 319 -13.22 11.38 7.83
C ARG A 319 -13.49 12.66 7.05
N TYR A 320 -14.44 12.60 6.12
CA TYR A 320 -15.00 13.75 5.42
C TYR A 320 -16.49 13.87 5.74
N GLN A 321 -16.85 14.99 6.35
CA GLN A 321 -18.22 15.44 6.53
C GLN A 321 -18.76 16.09 5.25
N LEU A 322 -20.04 16.46 5.28
CA LEU A 322 -20.69 17.19 4.20
C LEU A 322 -19.85 18.42 3.76
N GLY A 323 -19.64 18.54 2.45
CA GLY A 323 -18.84 19.59 1.81
C GLY A 323 -17.33 19.46 1.96
N GLN A 324 -16.83 18.59 2.85
CA GLN A 324 -15.38 18.43 3.04
C GLN A 324 -14.74 17.66 1.88
N ALA A 325 -13.51 18.06 1.55
CA ALA A 325 -12.81 17.60 0.36
C ALA A 325 -11.28 17.63 0.56
N TYR A 326 -10.55 17.11 -0.42
CA TYR A 326 -9.12 17.30 -0.54
C TYR A 326 -8.77 17.61 -1.99
N VAL A 327 -8.21 18.79 -2.23
CA VAL A 327 -7.71 19.16 -3.55
C VAL A 327 -6.66 18.17 -4.08
N ALA A 328 -6.48 18.20 -5.39
CA ALA A 328 -5.56 17.33 -6.09
C ALA A 328 -4.11 17.49 -5.57
N HIS A 329 -3.46 16.36 -5.27
CA HIS A 329 -2.11 16.29 -4.76
C HIS A 329 -1.42 14.99 -5.21
N HIS A 330 -0.13 14.90 -4.90
CA HIS A 330 0.65 13.68 -5.03
C HIS A 330 0.91 13.08 -3.65
N ASP A 331 0.93 11.75 -3.59
CA ASP A 331 1.27 11.05 -2.36
C ASP A 331 2.78 10.95 -2.11
N TYR A 332 3.58 11.00 -3.18
CA TYR A 332 5.03 11.08 -3.08
C TYR A 332 5.49 12.46 -2.60
N PHE A 333 6.71 12.49 -2.09
CA PHE A 333 7.44 13.71 -1.75
C PHE A 333 8.23 14.21 -2.97
N SER A 334 8.43 15.52 -3.07
CA SER A 334 9.29 16.10 -4.12
C SER A 334 10.72 15.56 -4.00
N VAL A 335 11.43 15.36 -5.11
CA VAL A 335 12.83 14.92 -5.10
C VAL A 335 13.77 15.86 -4.35
N ASN A 336 13.39 17.13 -4.20
CA ASN A 336 14.12 18.15 -3.44
C ASN A 336 13.36 18.55 -2.16
N GLN A 337 12.66 17.60 -1.53
CA GLN A 337 11.83 17.86 -0.35
C GLN A 337 12.66 18.33 0.86
N SER A 338 13.85 17.75 1.05
CA SER A 338 14.82 18.15 2.07
C SER A 338 16.22 17.62 1.72
N ASP A 339 17.26 18.22 2.29
CA ASP A 339 18.66 17.85 2.04
C ASP A 339 19.15 16.64 2.87
N ASP A 340 18.34 16.18 3.83
CA ASP A 340 18.70 15.13 4.79
C ASP A 340 18.23 13.72 4.39
N HIS A 341 17.66 13.58 3.18
CA HIS A 341 17.18 12.31 2.65
C HIS A 341 17.22 12.28 1.12
N LEU A 342 17.57 11.14 0.54
CA LEU A 342 17.54 10.95 -0.91
C LEU A 342 16.11 10.59 -1.36
N TRP A 343 15.34 11.61 -1.75
CA TRP A 343 13.92 11.48 -2.14
C TRP A 343 13.68 11.01 -3.58
N ASP A 344 14.74 10.86 -4.38
CA ASP A 344 14.64 10.47 -5.79
C ASP A 344 14.85 8.94 -5.97
N PRO A 345 13.77 8.15 -6.12
CA PRO A 345 13.87 6.71 -6.32
C PRO A 345 14.55 6.31 -7.63
N SER A 346 14.62 7.19 -8.64
CA SER A 346 15.22 6.86 -9.94
C SER A 346 16.76 6.75 -9.89
N VAL A 347 17.37 7.29 -8.84
CA VAL A 347 18.81 7.24 -8.56
C VAL A 347 19.14 6.44 -7.29
N GLY A 348 18.20 5.63 -6.80
CA GLY A 348 18.38 4.76 -5.63
C GLY A 348 17.86 5.34 -4.30
N GLY A 349 17.13 6.45 -4.32
CA GLY A 349 16.46 7.02 -3.16
C GLY A 349 15.22 6.26 -2.69
N SER A 350 14.58 6.79 -1.65
CA SER A 350 13.32 6.27 -1.14
C SER A 350 12.21 7.32 -1.09
N ASN A 351 11.02 6.89 -1.49
CA ASN A 351 9.79 7.67 -1.55
C ASN A 351 8.59 6.72 -1.47
N ARG A 352 7.39 7.26 -1.40
CA ARG A 352 6.17 6.44 -1.51
C ARG A 352 6.09 5.85 -2.93
N PHE A 353 5.88 4.54 -3.00
CA PHE A 353 5.85 3.72 -4.20
C PHE A 353 4.42 3.53 -4.70
N ALA A 354 3.54 3.11 -3.81
CA ALA A 354 2.16 2.78 -4.13
C ALA A 354 1.23 3.24 -3.00
N THR A 355 0.02 3.56 -3.38
CA THR A 355 -1.08 3.88 -2.47
C THR A 355 -2.18 2.85 -2.67
N ILE A 356 -2.57 2.21 -1.57
CA ILE A 356 -3.81 1.45 -1.50
C ILE A 356 -4.78 2.33 -0.70
N PHE A 357 -5.76 2.92 -1.37
CA PHE A 357 -6.80 3.71 -0.71
C PHE A 357 -7.96 2.80 -0.34
N LEU A 358 -8.18 2.63 0.96
CA LEU A 358 -9.20 1.77 1.54
C LEU A 358 -10.51 2.54 1.68
N TYR A 359 -11.62 2.02 1.18
CA TYR A 359 -12.94 2.61 1.42
C TYR A 359 -13.58 1.95 2.64
N LEU A 360 -13.79 2.74 3.70
CA LEU A 360 -14.30 2.25 4.98
C LEU A 360 -15.81 2.46 5.14
N SER A 361 -16.42 3.32 4.31
CA SER A 361 -17.86 3.51 4.22
C SER A 361 -18.32 3.67 2.78
N ASP A 362 -19.59 3.36 2.54
CA ASP A 362 -20.29 3.82 1.34
C ASP A 362 -20.63 5.30 1.48
N VAL A 363 -20.75 6.01 0.36
CA VAL A 363 -21.21 7.40 0.32
C VAL A 363 -22.32 7.51 -0.71
N GLU A 364 -23.41 8.17 -0.35
CA GLU A 364 -24.59 8.22 -1.20
C GLU A 364 -24.39 9.14 -2.42
N VAL A 365 -23.81 10.33 -2.20
CA VAL A 365 -23.51 11.29 -3.28
C VAL A 365 -22.20 12.01 -2.97
N GLY A 366 -21.32 12.10 -3.98
CA GLY A 366 -20.02 12.73 -3.87
C GLY A 366 -18.98 11.84 -3.17
N GLY A 367 -17.88 12.45 -2.71
CA GLY A 367 -16.84 11.74 -1.97
C GLY A 367 -15.99 10.79 -2.84
N GLU A 368 -16.07 10.87 -4.16
CA GLU A 368 -15.24 10.06 -5.06
C GLU A 368 -13.75 10.38 -4.89
N THR A 369 -12.90 9.42 -5.25
CA THR A 369 -11.47 9.67 -5.44
C THR A 369 -11.24 10.06 -6.90
N SER A 370 -10.90 11.32 -7.16
CA SER A 370 -10.76 11.88 -8.51
C SER A 370 -9.30 11.86 -8.97
N PHE A 371 -9.08 11.52 -10.24
CA PHE A 371 -7.79 11.62 -10.93
C PHE A 371 -7.95 12.65 -12.06
N PRO A 372 -7.74 13.95 -11.80
CA PRO A 372 -8.13 15.03 -12.71
C PRO A 372 -7.38 15.07 -14.05
N LYS A 373 -6.28 14.32 -14.19
CA LYS A 373 -5.55 14.18 -15.46
C LYS A 373 -6.18 13.16 -16.40
N SER A 374 -7.04 12.29 -15.88
CA SER A 374 -7.73 11.26 -16.66
C SER A 374 -9.13 11.70 -17.02
N GLU A 375 -9.50 11.45 -18.27
CA GLU A 375 -10.87 11.67 -18.74
C GLU A 375 -11.82 10.63 -18.17
N ARG A 376 -13.08 11.04 -17.99
CA ARG A 376 -14.12 10.14 -17.48
C ARG A 376 -14.24 8.90 -18.39
N LEU A 377 -14.49 7.76 -17.76
CA LEU A 377 -14.76 6.51 -18.47
C LEU A 377 -16.02 6.65 -19.35
N THR A 378 -15.92 6.15 -20.57
CA THR A 378 -17.03 6.10 -21.54
C THR A 378 -17.52 4.66 -21.70
N ALA A 379 -18.79 4.49 -22.08
CA ALA A 379 -19.38 3.17 -22.31
C ALA A 379 -18.65 2.40 -23.42
N GLU A 380 -18.03 3.11 -24.37
CA GLU A 380 -17.16 2.54 -25.41
C GLU A 380 -15.95 1.81 -24.82
N LYS A 381 -15.37 2.32 -23.73
CA LYS A 381 -14.26 1.65 -23.02
C LYS A 381 -14.75 0.49 -22.17
N SER A 382 -15.82 0.69 -21.40
CA SER A 382 -16.46 -0.36 -20.60
C SER A 382 -17.83 0.09 -20.09
N GLU A 383 -18.89 -0.43 -20.70
CA GLU A 383 -20.27 -0.21 -20.26
C GLU A 383 -20.50 -0.68 -18.81
N GLU A 384 -19.95 -1.84 -18.45
CA GLU A 384 -20.07 -2.41 -17.10
C GLU A 384 -19.47 -1.48 -16.04
N LEU A 385 -18.27 -0.95 -16.28
CA LEU A 385 -17.62 -0.03 -15.33
C LEU A 385 -18.35 1.30 -15.25
N VAL A 386 -18.81 1.86 -16.36
CA VAL A 386 -19.59 3.11 -16.33
C VAL A 386 -20.86 2.93 -15.52
N LYS A 387 -21.58 1.82 -15.71
CA LYS A 387 -22.77 1.50 -14.92
C LYS A 387 -22.47 1.33 -13.43
N ARG A 388 -21.34 0.72 -13.08
CA ARG A 388 -20.94 0.45 -11.69
C ARG A 388 -20.37 1.68 -10.97
N LEU A 389 -19.51 2.45 -11.63
CA LEU A 389 -18.88 3.65 -11.07
C LEU A 389 -19.79 4.89 -11.18
N GLY A 390 -20.84 4.80 -11.99
CA GLY A 390 -21.84 5.84 -12.18
C GLY A 390 -21.51 6.78 -13.34
N GLU A 391 -22.56 7.25 -14.00
CA GLU A 391 -22.48 8.34 -14.99
C GLU A 391 -22.46 9.70 -14.28
N ALA A 392 -21.92 10.71 -14.96
CA ALA A 392 -22.02 12.08 -14.46
C ALA A 392 -23.51 12.50 -14.47
N PRO A 393 -24.09 12.95 -13.34
CA PRO A 393 -25.45 13.45 -13.34
C PRO A 393 -25.60 14.64 -14.31
N PRO A 394 -26.78 14.91 -14.88
CA PRO A 394 -27.03 16.14 -15.62
C PRO A 394 -26.71 17.38 -14.77
N LEU A 395 -26.25 18.46 -15.41
CA LEU A 395 -25.77 19.67 -14.70
C LEU A 395 -26.78 20.21 -13.68
N GLU A 396 -28.08 20.20 -14.01
CA GLU A 396 -29.13 20.66 -13.08
C GLU A 396 -29.21 19.81 -11.81
N LYS A 397 -29.01 18.48 -11.93
CA LYS A 397 -28.94 17.58 -10.78
C LYS A 397 -27.65 17.76 -9.98
N GLN A 398 -26.54 18.08 -10.64
CA GLN A 398 -25.29 18.44 -9.95
C GLN A 398 -25.49 19.70 -9.09
N LYS A 399 -26.12 20.74 -9.64
CA LYS A 399 -26.45 21.97 -8.90
C LYS A 399 -27.39 21.73 -7.72
N GLU A 400 -28.38 20.85 -7.89
CA GLU A 400 -29.26 20.42 -6.80
C GLU A 400 -28.47 19.79 -5.65
N PHE A 401 -27.59 18.82 -5.95
CA PHE A 401 -26.74 18.20 -4.93
C PHE A 401 -25.82 19.18 -4.22
N ILE A 402 -25.23 20.13 -4.96
CA ILE A 402 -24.38 21.19 -4.40
C ILE A 402 -25.16 22.07 -3.42
N LYS A 403 -26.38 22.49 -3.83
CA LYS A 403 -27.27 23.30 -3.00
C LYS A 403 -27.72 22.55 -1.75
N ASP A 404 -28.11 21.29 -1.89
CA ASP A 404 -28.56 20.45 -0.77
C ASP A 404 -27.44 20.16 0.23
N ALA A 405 -26.19 20.09 -0.25
CA ALA A 405 -25.00 19.99 0.59
C ALA A 405 -24.66 21.32 1.32
N GLY A 406 -25.39 22.41 1.05
CA GLY A 406 -25.16 23.72 1.65
C GLY A 406 -23.92 24.44 1.13
N LEU A 407 -23.40 24.06 -0.04
CA LEU A 407 -22.24 24.71 -0.65
C LEU A 407 -22.64 26.03 -1.32
N SER A 408 -21.85 27.07 -1.09
CA SER A 408 -22.10 28.39 -1.67
C SER A 408 -21.78 28.43 -3.16
N GLU A 409 -22.61 29.15 -3.92
CA GLU A 409 -22.33 29.46 -5.34
C GLU A 409 -21.03 30.25 -5.48
N GLY A 410 -20.21 29.89 -6.47
CA GLY A 410 -18.88 30.43 -6.74
C GLY A 410 -17.76 29.89 -5.85
N SER A 411 -18.08 29.06 -4.84
CA SER A 411 -17.10 28.48 -3.92
C SER A 411 -16.10 27.56 -4.62
N TRP A 412 -14.97 27.26 -3.95
CA TRP A 412 -13.99 26.34 -4.52
C TRP A 412 -14.49 24.89 -4.43
N GLU A 413 -15.33 24.58 -3.44
CA GLU A 413 -15.99 23.29 -3.26
C GLU A 413 -16.97 23.00 -4.40
N GLU A 414 -17.78 23.99 -4.81
CA GLU A 414 -18.64 23.87 -6.00
C GLU A 414 -17.80 23.58 -7.25
N LYS A 415 -16.77 24.40 -7.50
CA LYS A 415 -15.89 24.24 -8.68
C LYS A 415 -15.21 22.88 -8.69
N LEU A 416 -14.75 22.41 -7.53
CA LEU A 416 -14.16 21.08 -7.38
C LEU A 416 -15.19 19.98 -7.64
N THR A 417 -16.43 20.12 -7.16
CA THR A 417 -17.52 19.18 -7.40
C THR A 417 -17.80 19.03 -8.90
N LEU A 418 -17.93 20.15 -9.63
CA LEU A 418 -18.15 20.14 -11.07
C LEU A 418 -16.96 19.50 -11.82
N ALA A 419 -15.73 19.81 -11.40
CA ALA A 419 -14.53 19.20 -11.97
C ALA A 419 -14.47 17.67 -11.72
N CYS A 420 -14.90 17.22 -10.54
CA CYS A 420 -15.00 15.81 -10.20
C CYS A 420 -15.98 15.05 -11.10
N TYR A 421 -17.15 15.61 -11.37
CA TYR A 421 -18.11 14.99 -12.30
C TYR A 421 -17.58 14.93 -13.73
N ALA A 422 -16.77 15.91 -14.14
CA ALA A 422 -16.20 15.97 -15.49
C ALA A 422 -15.02 15.01 -15.73
N LYS A 423 -14.31 14.58 -14.69
CA LYS A 423 -13.08 13.77 -14.80
C LYS A 423 -13.27 12.33 -14.30
N PHE A 424 -12.24 11.51 -14.51
CA PHE A 424 -12.23 10.17 -13.95
C PHE A 424 -12.26 10.25 -12.41
N ALA A 425 -13.23 9.57 -11.81
CA ALA A 425 -13.40 9.50 -10.38
C ALA A 425 -13.98 8.14 -9.99
N VAL A 426 -13.55 7.62 -8.84
CA VAL A 426 -13.96 6.32 -8.31
C VAL A 426 -14.81 6.54 -7.06
N PRO A 427 -16.10 6.16 -7.06
CA PRO A 427 -16.94 6.28 -5.88
C PRO A 427 -16.49 5.32 -4.76
N PRO A 428 -16.65 5.73 -3.49
CA PRO A 428 -16.28 4.91 -2.36
C PRO A 428 -17.29 3.78 -2.18
N ARG A 429 -16.78 2.56 -2.02
CA ARG A 429 -17.57 1.38 -1.70
C ARG A 429 -16.92 0.62 -0.56
N ARG A 430 -17.64 0.49 0.54
CA ARG A 430 -17.13 -0.08 1.77
C ARG A 430 -16.55 -1.48 1.54
N GLY A 431 -15.34 -1.69 2.05
CA GLY A 431 -14.63 -2.97 1.99
C GLY A 431 -13.72 -3.13 0.77
N ASP A 432 -13.99 -2.39 -0.30
CA ASP A 432 -13.14 -2.36 -1.49
C ASP A 432 -12.02 -1.32 -1.33
N ALA A 433 -11.06 -1.34 -2.26
CA ALA A 433 -9.97 -0.37 -2.30
C ALA A 433 -9.64 0.03 -3.75
N ILE A 434 -8.84 1.08 -3.91
CA ILE A 434 -8.12 1.34 -5.16
C ILE A 434 -6.62 1.26 -4.94
N LEU A 435 -5.90 0.78 -5.94
CA LEU A 435 -4.45 0.76 -6.00
C LEU A 435 -3.99 1.69 -7.12
N PHE A 436 -3.08 2.60 -6.81
CA PHE A 436 -2.37 3.39 -7.82
C PHE A 436 -0.91 3.61 -7.41
N TYR A 437 -0.06 3.82 -8.41
CA TYR A 437 1.38 3.93 -8.21
C TYR A 437 1.82 5.40 -8.21
N SER A 438 2.64 5.76 -7.23
CA SER A 438 3.34 7.05 -7.15
C SER A 438 4.63 7.06 -7.97
N GLN A 439 5.09 5.89 -8.42
CA GLN A 439 6.32 5.72 -9.18
C GLN A 439 6.06 4.94 -10.47
N ARG A 440 6.81 5.28 -11.52
CA ARG A 440 6.91 4.51 -12.75
C ARG A 440 7.82 3.30 -12.55
N PRO A 441 7.74 2.29 -13.43
CA PRO A 441 8.57 1.09 -13.32
C PRO A 441 10.08 1.35 -13.35
N ASP A 442 10.51 2.47 -13.90
CA ASP A 442 11.92 2.91 -13.96
C ASP A 442 12.39 3.67 -12.71
N GLY A 443 11.52 3.84 -11.71
CA GLY A 443 11.78 4.55 -10.46
C GLY A 443 11.50 6.06 -10.52
N ARG A 444 11.11 6.64 -11.66
CA ARG A 444 10.71 8.07 -11.69
C ARG A 444 9.36 8.26 -11.02
N LEU A 445 9.16 9.42 -10.39
CA LEU A 445 7.85 9.79 -9.83
C LEU A 445 6.79 9.90 -10.95
N ASP A 446 5.62 9.33 -10.71
CA ASP A 446 4.55 9.29 -11.71
C ASP A 446 3.63 10.50 -11.58
N VAL A 447 3.90 11.55 -12.35
CA VAL A 447 3.14 12.81 -12.30
C VAL A 447 1.68 12.65 -12.74
N THR A 448 1.30 11.54 -13.37
CA THR A 448 -0.11 11.27 -13.73
C THR A 448 -0.93 10.79 -12.53
N SER A 449 -0.28 10.34 -11.44
CA SER A 449 -0.92 9.90 -10.18
C SER A 449 -1.55 11.04 -9.35
N LEU A 450 -1.65 12.24 -9.92
CA LEU A 450 -2.30 13.38 -9.30
C LEU A 450 -3.76 12.99 -9.00
N HIS A 451 -4.15 13.10 -7.73
CA HIS A 451 -5.48 12.68 -7.30
C HIS A 451 -5.99 13.51 -6.12
N GLY A 452 -7.30 13.48 -5.87
CA GLY A 452 -7.94 14.20 -4.76
C GLY A 452 -9.22 13.51 -4.30
N ALA A 453 -9.84 14.06 -3.26
CA ALA A 453 -11.13 13.63 -2.76
C ALA A 453 -12.19 14.67 -3.09
N CYS A 454 -13.22 14.27 -3.83
CA CYS A 454 -14.35 15.11 -4.16
C CYS A 454 -15.15 15.48 -2.90
N PRO A 455 -15.82 16.64 -2.88
CA PRO A 455 -16.72 17.00 -1.79
C PRO A 455 -17.78 15.92 -1.54
N VAL A 456 -18.04 15.60 -0.28
CA VAL A 456 -19.18 14.76 0.10
C VAL A 456 -20.44 15.60 -0.01
N LEU A 457 -21.42 15.17 -0.80
CA LEU A 457 -22.68 15.90 -1.00
C LEU A 457 -23.85 15.28 -0.26
N LYS A 458 -23.75 13.98 0.10
CA LYS A 458 -24.70 13.31 0.98
C LYS A 458 -24.06 12.14 1.71
N GLY A 459 -24.21 12.10 3.03
CA GLY A 459 -23.62 11.09 3.91
C GLY A 459 -22.28 11.54 4.52
N THR A 460 -21.44 10.56 4.87
CA THR A 460 -20.11 10.78 5.46
C THR A 460 -19.14 9.79 4.83
N LYS A 461 -17.99 10.28 4.35
CA LYS A 461 -16.93 9.42 3.81
C LYS A 461 -15.94 9.05 4.90
N TRP A 462 -15.74 7.75 5.06
CA TRP A 462 -14.60 7.18 5.76
C TRP A 462 -13.72 6.47 4.76
N GLY A 463 -12.43 6.77 4.79
CA GLY A 463 -11.42 6.11 3.97
C GLY A 463 -10.11 5.98 4.73
N ALA A 464 -9.16 5.24 4.19
CA ALA A 464 -7.82 5.23 4.74
C ALA A 464 -6.73 5.15 3.67
N ASN A 465 -5.66 5.92 3.87
CA ASN A 465 -4.45 5.77 3.08
C ASN A 465 -3.56 4.69 3.68
N LEU A 466 -3.18 3.74 2.84
CA LEU A 466 -2.07 2.85 3.08
C LEU A 466 -0.96 3.17 2.07
N TRP A 467 0.10 3.82 2.55
CA TRP A 467 1.26 4.14 1.73
C TRP A 467 2.37 3.12 1.93
N VAL A 468 2.84 2.56 0.82
CA VAL A 468 3.99 1.65 0.78
C VAL A 468 5.15 2.36 0.10
N TRP A 469 6.35 2.26 0.66
CA TRP A 469 7.57 2.89 0.18
C TRP A 469 8.39 1.93 -0.69
N ASN A 470 9.13 2.47 -1.66
CA ASN A 470 9.99 1.63 -2.52
C ASN A 470 11.25 1.14 -1.79
N ALA A 471 11.67 1.86 -0.77
CA ALA A 471 12.80 1.51 0.07
C ALA A 471 12.54 2.06 1.46
N CYS A 472 13.45 1.78 2.38
CA CYS A 472 13.29 2.16 3.77
C CYS A 472 12.89 3.64 3.92
N ARG A 473 11.79 3.89 4.66
CA ARG A 473 11.21 5.23 4.80
C ARG A 473 12.11 6.15 5.60
N TYR A 474 12.02 7.43 5.28
CA TYR A 474 12.65 8.52 6.02
C TYR A 474 12.42 8.36 7.54
N SER A 475 13.48 8.57 8.34
CA SER A 475 13.54 8.39 9.81
C SER A 475 13.62 6.96 10.38
N GLN A 476 13.48 5.89 9.57
CA GLN A 476 13.49 4.50 10.07
C GLN A 476 14.65 3.66 9.53
N CYS A 477 15.59 4.26 8.81
CA CYS A 477 16.76 3.58 8.27
C CYS A 477 17.92 3.64 9.25
N LYS A 478 18.35 2.47 9.74
CA LYS A 478 19.50 2.34 10.66
C LYS A 478 20.85 2.57 9.97
N VAL A 479 20.89 2.47 8.64
CA VAL A 479 22.07 2.69 7.81
C VAL A 479 21.81 3.96 7.01
N ASP A 480 22.67 4.96 7.23
CA ASP A 480 22.73 6.30 6.63
C ASP A 480 21.49 6.76 5.84
N PRO A 481 20.64 7.67 6.37
CA PRO A 481 19.47 8.19 5.66
C PRO A 481 19.81 8.95 4.36
N LEU A 482 21.07 9.33 4.14
CA LEU A 482 21.56 9.90 2.88
C LEU A 482 21.91 8.83 1.84
N ASN A 483 22.09 7.58 2.27
CA ASN A 483 22.39 6.41 1.46
C ASN A 483 21.51 5.23 1.90
N PRO A 484 20.18 5.28 1.69
CA PRO A 484 19.31 4.16 1.99
C PRO A 484 19.86 2.92 1.28
N ALA A 485 20.22 1.92 2.09
CA ALA A 485 21.16 0.85 1.75
C ALA A 485 21.04 0.33 0.31
N SER A 486 22.19 0.14 -0.33
CA SER A 486 22.37 -0.68 -1.55
C SER A 486 21.87 -2.12 -1.42
N GLU A 487 21.36 -2.49 -0.25
CA GLU A 487 20.85 -3.80 0.07
C GLU A 487 19.35 -3.69 0.35
N LEU A 488 18.55 -3.85 -0.71
CA LEU A 488 17.31 -4.61 -0.55
C LEU A 488 17.68 -5.88 0.25
N PRO A 489 16.89 -6.33 1.24
CA PRO A 489 17.11 -7.64 1.86
C PRO A 489 17.32 -8.69 0.77
N GLU A 490 18.16 -9.71 1.00
CA GLU A 490 18.43 -10.73 -0.03
C GLU A 490 17.16 -11.42 -0.55
N THR A 491 16.09 -11.43 0.26
CA THR A 491 14.74 -11.89 -0.11
C THR A 491 14.01 -10.99 -1.12
N MET A 492 14.39 -9.70 -1.20
CA MET A 492 13.90 -8.71 -2.17
C MET A 492 14.89 -8.47 -3.32
N LYS A 493 16.17 -8.82 -3.18
CA LYS A 493 17.07 -8.99 -4.33
C LYS A 493 16.59 -10.22 -5.10
N ALA A 494 16.35 -10.05 -6.40
CA ALA A 494 15.95 -11.18 -7.23
C ALA A 494 17.06 -12.26 -7.17
N PRO A 495 16.77 -13.54 -6.86
CA PRO A 495 17.78 -14.59 -6.80
C PRO A 495 18.28 -15.02 -8.20
N PHE A 496 18.03 -14.23 -9.23
CA PHE A 496 18.45 -14.52 -10.59
C PHE A 496 19.79 -13.84 -10.88
N PRO A 497 20.86 -14.61 -11.12
CA PRO A 497 22.02 -14.06 -11.82
C PRO A 497 21.57 -13.76 -13.26
N GLY A 498 21.48 -12.48 -13.64
CA GLY A 498 21.14 -12.13 -15.03
C GLY A 498 20.56 -10.74 -15.28
N GLY A 499 20.18 -9.99 -14.25
CA GLY A 499 19.88 -8.56 -14.42
C GLY A 499 21.17 -7.75 -14.41
N VAL A 500 21.70 -7.41 -15.57
CA VAL A 500 22.76 -6.38 -15.70
C VAL A 500 22.15 -5.00 -15.51
#